data_AF-A0A3B9K117-F1
#
_entry.id   AF-A0A3B9K117-F1
#
_cell.length_a   1.000
_cell.length_b   1.000
_cell.length_c   1.000
_cell.angle_alpha   90.00
_cell.angle_beta   90.00
_cell.angle_gamma   90.00
#
_symmetry.space_group_name_H-M   'P 1'
#
loop_
_entity.id
_entity.type
_entity.pdbx_description
1 polymer ?
#
loop_
_entity_poly.entity_id
_entity_poly.type
_entity_poly.pdbx_seq_one_letter_code
_entity_poly.pdbx_strand_id
1 'polypeptide(L)'
;MSTYRKFIEGEIDSERHVDYKGLSICCINDFYGLISGKIKYQVHCDDNKYKFSKLYTNLDIAINKFMAIRRNLMNYKGASH
;
A
#
# COMPACT_ATOMS: atom_id res chain seq x y z
N MET A 1 0.54 -14.54 -12.21
CA MET A 1 0.73 -13.61 -11.06
C MET A 1 2.11 -12.99 -11.13
N SER A 2 2.26 -11.68 -10.94
CA SER A 2 3.57 -11.00 -11.01
C SER A 2 4.41 -11.29 -9.76
N THR A 3 5.73 -11.45 -9.91
CA THR A 3 6.69 -11.72 -8.81
C THR A 3 6.59 -10.68 -7.68
N TYR A 4 6.33 -9.42 -8.04
CA TYR A 4 6.23 -8.33 -7.06
C TYR A 4 4.96 -8.39 -6.21
N ARG A 5 3.85 -8.92 -6.75
CA ARG A 5 2.64 -9.10 -5.95
C ARG A 5 2.88 -10.10 -4.82
N LYS A 6 3.50 -11.24 -5.15
CA LYS A 6 3.86 -12.29 -4.18
C LYS A 6 4.79 -11.77 -3.09
N PHE A 7 5.73 -10.89 -3.45
CA PHE A 7 6.58 -10.20 -2.48
C PHE A 7 5.76 -9.35 -1.50
N ILE A 8 4.82 -8.52 -1.99
CA ILE A 8 3.97 -7.72 -1.10
C ILE A 8 3.11 -8.62 -0.21
N GLU A 9 2.52 -9.67 -0.77
CA GLU A 9 1.72 -10.63 0.00
C GLU A 9 2.55 -11.25 1.13
N GLY A 10 3.78 -11.68 0.85
CA GLY A 10 4.69 -12.24 1.86
C GLY A 10 5.11 -11.25 2.95
N GLU A 11 5.42 -10.00 2.60
CA GLU A 11 5.78 -8.98 3.59
C GLU A 11 4.59 -8.66 4.51
N ILE A 12 3.39 -8.53 3.96
CA ILE A 12 2.18 -8.24 4.75
C ILE A 12 1.81 -9.42 5.67
N ASP A 13 1.98 -10.66 5.22
CA ASP A 13 1.74 -11.86 6.03
C ASP A 13 2.74 -11.98 7.19
N SER A 14 3.95 -11.44 7.02
CA SER A 14 4.97 -11.33 8.08
C SER A 14 4.79 -10.14 9.03
N GLU A 15 3.59 -9.53 9.06
CA GLU A 15 3.26 -8.35 9.89
C GLU A 15 4.16 -7.13 9.62
N ARG A 16 4.69 -7.04 8.39
CA ARG A 16 5.51 -5.89 7.95
C ARG A 16 4.70 -4.90 7.12
N HIS A 17 5.44 -3.97 6.53
CA HIS A 17 4.95 -2.99 5.57
C HIS A 17 5.87 -2.96 4.35
N VAL A 18 5.36 -2.46 3.24
CA VAL A 18 6.12 -2.24 2.01
C VAL A 18 6.07 -0.76 1.64
N ASP A 19 7.24 -0.14 1.51
CA ASP A 19 7.38 1.25 1.07
C ASP A 19 7.87 1.38 -0.37
N TYR A 20 7.46 2.48 -0.99
CA TYR A 20 7.93 2.95 -2.28
C TYR A 20 7.76 4.47 -2.38
N LYS A 21 8.83 5.24 -2.22
CA LYS A 21 8.86 6.69 -2.51
C LYS A 21 7.67 7.46 -1.89
N GLY A 22 7.47 7.32 -0.59
CA GLY A 22 6.36 7.98 0.13
C GLY A 22 5.01 7.28 0.01
N LEU A 23 4.87 6.24 -0.81
CA LEU A 23 3.73 5.30 -0.82
C LEU A 23 4.06 4.08 0.04
N SER A 24 3.16 3.67 0.92
CA SER A 24 3.28 2.49 1.76
C SER A 24 2.01 1.65 1.77
N ILE A 25 2.16 0.36 2.03
CA ILE A 25 1.08 -0.55 2.38
C ILE A 25 1.49 -1.33 3.64
N CYS A 26 0.62 -1.39 4.64
CA CYS A 26 0.89 -2.07 5.90
C CYS A 26 -0.34 -2.78 6.46
N CYS A 27 -0.12 -3.75 7.35
CA CYS A 27 -1.14 -4.24 8.28
C CYS A 27 -1.21 -3.29 9.49
N ILE A 28 -2.41 -2.81 9.84
CA ILE A 28 -2.66 -1.89 10.97
C ILE A 28 -3.14 -2.62 12.23
N ASN A 29 -3.40 -3.94 12.14
CA ASN A 29 -3.79 -4.74 13.30
C ASN A 29 -2.73 -4.75 14.42
N ASP A 30 -1.48 -4.45 14.10
CA ASP A 30 -0.37 -4.44 15.07
C ASP A 30 -0.22 -3.09 15.79
N PHE A 31 -0.75 -2.01 15.21
CA PHE A 31 -0.57 -0.64 15.72
C PHE A 31 -1.73 -0.15 16.59
N TYR A 32 -2.96 -0.58 16.30
CA TYR A 32 -4.14 -0.16 17.03
C TYR A 32 -4.86 -1.40 17.55
N GLY A 33 -4.64 -1.73 18.82
CA GLY A 33 -5.26 -2.87 19.48
C GLY A 33 -6.77 -2.95 19.16
N LEU A 34 -7.15 -4.01 18.46
CA LEU A 34 -8.53 -4.47 18.27
C LEU A 34 -9.55 -3.34 18.00
N ILE A 35 -9.32 -2.49 16.99
CA ILE A 35 -10.40 -1.65 16.44
C ILE A 35 -11.39 -2.58 15.71
N SER A 36 -12.33 -3.14 16.48
CA SER A 36 -13.56 -3.81 16.05
C SER A 36 -13.45 -4.66 14.77
N GLY A 37 -12.55 -5.64 14.77
CA GLY A 37 -12.68 -6.90 14.02
C GLY A 37 -12.82 -6.88 12.48
N LYS A 38 -12.69 -5.74 11.78
CA LYS A 38 -13.06 -5.70 10.35
C LYS A 38 -12.08 -5.05 9.38
N ILE A 39 -11.06 -4.28 9.78
CA ILE A 39 -10.17 -3.63 8.79
C ILE A 39 -8.70 -3.78 9.19
N LYS A 40 -7.88 -4.39 8.30
CA LYS A 40 -6.50 -4.80 8.59
C LYS A 40 -5.43 -4.04 7.83
N TYR A 41 -5.72 -3.38 6.70
CA TYR A 41 -4.66 -2.84 5.82
C TYR A 41 -4.81 -1.36 5.56
N GLN A 42 -3.70 -0.61 5.58
CA GLN A 42 -3.65 0.78 5.17
C GLN A 42 -2.79 0.91 3.91
N VAL A 43 -3.27 1.68 2.93
CA VAL A 43 -2.44 2.20 1.84
C VAL A 43 -2.32 3.70 2.03
N HIS A 44 -1.08 4.17 2.23
CA HIS A 44 -0.77 5.56 2.51
C HIS A 44 0.22 6.10 1.47
N CYS A 45 0.08 7.35 1.07
CA CYS A 45 0.94 8.03 0.13
C CYS A 45 1.08 9.47 0.59
N ASP A 46 2.30 9.92 0.88
CA ASP A 46 2.62 11.30 1.20
C ASP A 46 3.66 11.87 0.22
N ASP A 47 3.46 11.63 -1.07
CA ASP A 47 4.25 12.26 -2.12
C ASP A 47 3.71 13.69 -2.37
N ASN A 48 4.63 14.64 -2.60
CA ASN A 48 4.28 16.05 -2.84
C ASN A 48 3.29 16.24 -4.01
N LYS A 49 3.29 15.34 -4.99
CA LYS A 49 2.40 15.39 -6.16
C LYS A 49 1.10 14.60 -5.95
N TYR A 50 1.08 13.66 -5.00
CA TYR A 50 -0.06 12.80 -4.76
C TYR A 50 -0.13 12.32 -3.30
N LYS A 51 -1.07 12.89 -2.56
CA LYS A 51 -1.42 12.46 -1.20
C LYS A 51 -2.61 11.53 -1.22
N PHE A 52 -2.51 10.39 -0.54
CA PHE A 52 -3.57 9.40 -0.42
C PHE A 52 -3.47 8.65 0.90
N SER A 53 -4.59 8.39 1.56
CA SER A 53 -4.61 7.51 2.73
C SER A 53 -5.95 6.83 2.79
N LYS A 54 -5.98 5.50 2.76
CA LYS A 54 -7.23 4.74 2.88
C LYS A 54 -7.01 3.38 3.50
N LEU A 55 -7.98 2.95 4.30
CA LEU A 55 -8.02 1.64 4.92
C LEU A 55 -8.83 0.65 4.08
N TYR A 56 -8.43 -0.62 4.14
CA TYR A 56 -8.97 -1.72 3.37
C TYR A 56 -9.14 -2.97 4.23
N THR A 57 -10.28 -3.63 4.08
CA THR A 57 -10.61 -4.89 4.76
C THR A 57 -10.10 -6.11 4.01
N ASN A 58 -9.87 -5.95 2.70
CA ASN A 58 -9.44 -6.99 1.79
C ASN A 58 -8.03 -6.66 1.28
N LEU A 59 -7.11 -7.62 1.44
CA LEU A 59 -5.71 -7.48 1.07
C LEU A 59 -5.54 -7.28 -0.45
N ASP A 60 -6.27 -8.05 -1.26
CA ASP A 60 -6.16 -7.94 -2.72
C ASP A 60 -6.53 -6.55 -3.23
N ILE A 61 -7.57 -5.94 -2.66
CA ILE A 61 -7.98 -4.57 -2.99
C ILE A 61 -6.89 -3.57 -2.56
N ALA A 62 -6.32 -3.74 -1.37
CA ALA A 62 -5.24 -2.89 -0.87
C ALA A 62 -4.00 -2.96 -1.79
N ILE A 63 -3.55 -4.17 -2.13
CA ILE A 63 -2.41 -4.42 -3.02
C ILE A 63 -2.68 -3.85 -4.42
N ASN A 64 -3.88 -4.05 -4.96
CA ASN A 64 -4.27 -3.48 -6.25
C ASN A 64 -4.22 -1.94 -6.23
N LYS A 65 -4.68 -1.31 -5.15
CA LYS A 65 -4.58 0.15 -4.99
C LYS A 65 -3.14 0.61 -4.88
N PHE A 66 -2.33 -0.03 -4.05
CA PHE A 66 -0.90 0.27 -3.90
C PHE A 66 -0.18 0.21 -5.26
N MET A 67 -0.35 -0.88 -6.02
CA MET A 67 0.27 -1.01 -7.34
C MET A 67 -0.24 0.03 -8.35
N ALA A 68 -1.52 0.42 -8.28
CA ALA A 68 -2.07 1.46 -9.14
C ALA A 68 -1.44 2.83 -8.85
N ILE A 69 -1.34 3.22 -7.57
CA ILE A 69 -0.67 4.46 -7.16
C ILE A 69 0.81 4.42 -7.56
N ARG A 70 1.49 3.28 -7.31
CA ARG A 70 2.89 3.08 -7.71
C ARG A 70 3.11 3.34 -9.19
N ARG A 71 2.25 2.79 -10.07
CA ARG A 71 2.32 3.01 -11.52
C ARG A 71 2.14 4.49 -11.87
N ASN A 72 1.21 5.19 -11.23
CA ASN A 72 1.03 6.62 -11.46
C ASN A 72 2.29 7.41 -11.06
N LEU A 73 2.85 7.14 -9.88
CA LEU A 73 4.09 7.78 -9.41
C LEU A 73 5.30 7.50 -10.32
N MET A 74 5.37 6.31 -10.93
CA MET A 74 6.39 5.99 -11.95
C MET A 74 6.19 6.82 -13.22
N ASN A 75 4.94 6.92 -13.71
CA ASN A 75 4.62 7.64 -14.93
C ASN A 75 4.78 9.16 -14.81
N TYR A 76 4.58 9.74 -13.62
CA TYR A 76 4.84 11.16 -13.36
C TYR A 76 6.30 11.59 -13.56
N LYS A 77 7.26 10.65 -13.60
CA LYS A 77 8.66 10.95 -13.93
C LYS A 77 8.97 10.91 -15.44
N GLY A 78 8.04 10.46 -16.27
CA GLY A 78 8.17 10.46 -17.74
C GLY A 78 7.62 11.73 -18.41
N ALA A 79 6.90 12.58 -17.68
CA ALA A 79 6.26 13.79 -18.19
C ALA A 79 6.98 15.10 -17.77
N SER A 80 8.30 15.04 -17.61
CA SER A 80 9.14 16.22 -17.46
C SER A 80 10.06 16.32 -18.67
N HIS A 81 9.59 17.06 -19.67
CA HIS A 81 10.40 17.72 -20.70
C HIS A 81 9.98 19.18 -20.72
#